data_AF-A0A1Q5E312-F1
#
_entry.id   AF-A0A1Q5E312-F1
#
_cell.length_a   1.000
_cell.length_b   1.000
_cell.length_c   1.000
_cell.angle_alpha   90.00
_cell.angle_beta   90.00
_cell.angle_gamma   90.00
#
_symmetry.space_group_name_H-M   'P 1'
#
loop_
_entity.id
_entity.type
_entity.pdbx_description
1 polymer ?
#
loop_
_entity_poly.entity_id
_entity_poly.type
_entity_poly.pdbx_seq_one_letter_code
_entity_poly.pdbx_strand_id
1 'polypeptide(L)'
;MSAVLGLGLSLAAAFGTAPAVAAPDTAATAPHVAFTGPSNSHESAAANKAFFEAVAKSVAEKRAANPGAQSVTIVYSTANAPSFRTQIANSASIWNGSVSNVRLQEGSNADFSYYEGNDPSGSYASTDGHGNGYIFLDYAQNQQYDSTRVTTHETGHVLGLPDHYSGPCSELMSGGGPGPSCTNPYPDANERNQVNYLWQNGFAAALAGARS
;
A
#
# COMPACT_ATOMS: atom_id res chain seq x y z
N MET A 1 -18.59 16.50 54.89
CA MET A 1 -17.97 17.53 55.75
C MET A 1 -17.10 16.85 56.77
N SER A 2 -15.82 17.25 56.82
CA SER A 2 -14.78 17.04 57.83
C SER A 2 -14.49 15.63 58.40
N ALA A 3 -13.27 15.13 58.11
CA ALA A 3 -12.39 14.56 59.14
C ALA A 3 -10.92 14.81 58.75
N VAL A 4 -10.21 15.40 59.71
CA VAL A 4 -8.79 15.78 59.75
C VAL A 4 -7.93 14.58 60.18
N LEU A 5 -6.66 14.50 59.75
CA LEU A 5 -5.52 14.07 60.59
C LEU A 5 -4.20 14.34 59.87
N GLY A 6 -3.34 15.14 60.51
CA GLY A 6 -1.95 15.39 60.13
C GLY A 6 -0.95 14.65 61.04
N LEU A 7 0.31 15.11 60.99
CA LEU A 7 1.56 14.65 61.64
C LEU A 7 2.39 13.72 60.72
N GLY A 8 3.62 14.02 60.25
CA GLY A 8 4.64 15.01 60.65
C GLY A 8 5.79 14.33 61.42
N LEU A 9 7.00 14.25 60.83
CA LEU A 9 8.39 14.26 61.38
C LEU A 9 9.35 13.58 60.37
N SER A 10 10.23 14.31 59.65
CA SER A 10 11.65 14.64 59.96
C SER A 10 12.57 13.40 60.01
N LEU A 11 13.81 13.31 59.52
CA LEU A 11 14.94 14.20 59.22
C LEU A 11 15.95 13.26 58.48
N ALA A 12 16.77 13.62 57.47
CA ALA A 12 18.09 14.23 57.64
C ALA A 12 18.88 14.15 56.31
N ALA A 13 19.82 15.08 56.16
CA ALA A 13 20.68 15.35 55.01
C ALA A 13 21.83 14.35 54.80
N ALA A 14 22.32 14.23 53.56
CA ALA A 14 23.75 14.39 53.22
C ALA A 14 24.04 14.25 51.71
N PHE A 15 24.77 15.26 51.21
CA PHE A 15 25.72 15.36 50.10
C PHE A 15 25.86 14.27 49.03
N GLY A 16 25.88 14.73 47.77
CA GLY A 16 26.49 14.03 46.65
C GLY A 16 26.56 14.93 45.40
N THR A 17 27.59 15.76 45.29
CA THR A 17 27.97 16.40 44.03
C THR A 17 28.59 15.36 43.11
N ALA A 18 27.95 15.05 41.99
CA ALA A 18 28.56 14.30 40.89
C ALA A 18 28.60 15.18 39.62
N PRO A 19 29.66 15.07 38.80
CA PRO A 19 29.99 16.06 37.79
C PRO A 19 29.15 15.92 36.52
N ALA A 20 28.96 17.06 35.85
CA ALA A 20 28.48 17.13 34.48
C ALA A 20 29.46 16.41 33.55
N VAL A 21 28.98 15.34 32.91
CA VAL A 21 29.64 14.72 31.76
C VAL A 21 28.97 15.28 30.51
N ALA A 22 29.67 16.16 29.81
CA ALA A 22 29.36 16.47 28.43
C ALA A 22 29.87 15.33 27.53
N ALA A 23 29.02 14.87 26.60
CA ALA A 23 29.36 13.99 25.49
C ALA A 23 28.36 14.27 24.35
N PRO A 24 28.72 14.03 23.08
CA PRO A 24 28.98 15.08 22.09
C PRO A 24 27.81 15.34 21.15
N ASP A 25 27.80 16.55 20.58
CA ASP A 25 27.07 16.92 19.37
C ASP A 25 27.41 15.97 18.22
N THR A 26 26.50 15.05 17.88
CA THR A 26 26.31 14.53 16.52
C THR A 26 24.94 13.86 16.44
N ALA A 27 23.87 14.65 16.29
CA ALA A 27 22.63 14.16 15.71
C ALA A 27 22.61 14.60 14.24
N ALA A 28 22.83 13.63 13.36
CA ALA A 28 22.82 13.78 11.92
C ALA A 28 21.57 14.52 11.45
N THR A 29 21.79 15.52 10.59
CA THR A 29 20.74 16.24 9.86
C THR A 29 20.05 15.25 8.92
N ALA A 30 18.92 14.68 9.33
CA ALA A 30 18.03 13.99 8.41
C ALA A 30 17.47 15.05 7.43
N PRO A 31 17.53 14.84 6.09
CA PRO A 31 16.94 15.79 5.16
C PRO A 31 15.42 15.67 5.25
N HIS A 32 14.80 16.57 5.99
CA HIS A 32 13.38 16.86 5.91
C HIS A 32 13.15 17.60 4.59
N VAL A 33 12.74 16.86 3.56
CA VAL A 33 12.15 17.47 2.37
C VAL A 33 10.74 17.96 2.72
N ALA A 34 10.69 19.14 3.33
CA ALA A 34 9.49 19.94 3.39
C ALA A 34 9.21 20.47 1.98
N PHE A 35 8.14 20.00 1.34
CA PHE A 35 7.63 20.64 0.13
C PHE A 35 6.47 21.57 0.49
N THR A 36 6.78 22.86 0.58
CA THR A 36 5.81 23.94 0.50
C THR A 36 6.02 24.67 -0.82
N GLY A 37 5.05 24.58 -1.73
CA GLY A 37 5.04 25.32 -3.00
C GLY A 37 3.66 25.26 -3.68
N PRO A 38 3.18 26.35 -4.31
CA PRO A 38 1.76 26.60 -4.58
C PRO A 38 1.25 25.88 -5.84
N SER A 39 -0.02 25.49 -5.79
CA SER A 39 -0.76 24.81 -6.86
C SER A 39 -1.04 25.72 -8.05
N ASN A 40 -0.46 25.41 -9.22
CA ASN A 40 -0.90 25.90 -10.53
C ASN A 40 -1.16 24.69 -11.46
N SER A 41 -2.39 24.56 -11.94
CA SER A 41 -2.98 23.34 -12.52
C SER A 41 -2.63 23.05 -14.00
N HIS A 42 -1.39 23.31 -14.44
CA HIS A 42 -0.89 22.87 -15.76
C HIS A 42 0.34 21.97 -15.70
N GLU A 43 0.81 21.63 -14.50
CA GLU A 43 2.07 20.92 -14.26
C GLU A 43 1.92 19.40 -14.10
N SER A 44 0.70 18.88 -14.19
CA SER A 44 0.36 17.49 -13.83
C SER A 44 0.89 16.45 -14.82
N ALA A 45 0.84 16.68 -16.14
CA ALA A 45 1.28 15.66 -17.11
C ALA A 45 2.81 15.49 -17.14
N ALA A 46 3.56 16.60 -17.09
CA ALA A 46 5.02 16.59 -17.10
C ALA A 46 5.61 16.11 -15.77
N ALA A 47 5.03 16.55 -14.64
CA ALA A 47 5.42 16.07 -13.32
C ALA A 47 5.09 14.59 -13.14
N ASN A 48 3.93 14.12 -13.62
CA ASN A 48 3.60 12.70 -13.61
C ASN A 48 4.58 11.89 -14.46
N LYS A 49 4.93 12.37 -15.67
CA LYS A 49 5.92 11.70 -16.52
C LYS A 49 7.29 11.58 -15.83
N ALA A 50 7.78 12.66 -15.25
CA ALA A 50 9.06 12.66 -14.53
C ALA A 50 9.04 11.72 -13.32
N PHE A 51 7.93 11.68 -12.59
CA PHE A 51 7.70 10.74 -11.50
C PHE A 51 7.71 9.28 -12.01
N PHE A 52 6.97 8.96 -13.08
CA PHE A 52 6.94 7.62 -13.66
C PHE A 52 8.30 7.18 -14.22
N GLU A 53 9.06 8.07 -14.85
CA GLU A 53 10.42 7.79 -15.33
C GLU A 53 11.39 7.50 -14.16
N ALA A 54 11.29 8.26 -13.07
CA ALA A 54 12.09 8.02 -11.87
C ALA A 54 11.74 6.68 -11.20
N VAL A 55 10.45 6.35 -11.13
CA VAL A 55 9.97 5.06 -10.62
C VAL A 55 10.45 3.91 -11.50
N ALA A 56 10.36 4.04 -12.83
CA ALA A 56 10.81 3.02 -13.78
C ALA A 56 12.32 2.73 -13.65
N LYS A 57 13.14 3.77 -13.49
CA LYS A 57 14.58 3.63 -13.25
C LYS A 57 14.88 2.89 -11.94
N SER A 58 14.21 3.26 -10.85
CA SER A 58 14.39 2.60 -9.55
C SER A 58 14.00 1.11 -9.59
N VAL A 59 12.94 0.76 -10.34
CA VAL A 59 12.51 -0.63 -10.53
C VAL A 59 13.55 -1.43 -11.32
N ALA A 60 14.18 -0.84 -12.34
CA ALA A 60 15.22 -1.49 -13.12
C ALA A 60 16.47 -1.80 -12.27
N GLU A 61 16.92 -0.85 -11.45
CA GLU A 61 18.05 -1.02 -10.53
C GLU A 61 17.79 -2.14 -9.50
N LYS A 62 16.58 -2.20 -8.94
CA LYS A 62 16.17 -3.26 -7.99
C LYS A 62 16.07 -4.64 -8.64
N ARG A 63 15.63 -4.73 -9.90
CA ARG A 63 15.61 -5.99 -10.67
C ARG A 63 17.03 -6.48 -10.98
N ALA A 64 17.95 -5.58 -11.33
CA ALA A 64 19.35 -5.93 -11.56
C ALA A 64 20.04 -6.46 -10.30
N ALA A 65 19.65 -5.97 -9.11
CA ALA A 65 20.17 -6.44 -7.83
C ALA A 65 19.64 -7.84 -7.41
N ASN A 66 18.57 -8.36 -8.03
CA ASN A 66 17.95 -9.64 -7.68
C ASN A 66 17.74 -10.55 -8.91
N PRO A 67 18.83 -10.97 -9.60
CA PRO A 67 18.76 -11.63 -10.91
C PRO A 67 18.18 -13.07 -10.89
N GLY A 68 17.78 -13.60 -9.73
CA GLY A 68 17.23 -14.96 -9.58
C GLY A 68 15.74 -15.03 -9.17
N ALA A 69 15.06 -13.90 -8.95
CA ALA A 69 13.64 -13.89 -8.61
C ALA A 69 12.80 -13.92 -9.89
N GLN A 70 12.32 -15.10 -10.29
CA GLN A 70 11.26 -15.17 -11.30
C GLN A 70 9.98 -14.60 -10.68
N SER A 71 9.56 -13.42 -11.14
CA SER A 71 8.27 -12.83 -10.73
C SER A 71 7.13 -13.57 -11.42
N VAL A 72 6.11 -13.99 -10.68
CA VAL A 72 4.91 -14.58 -11.27
C VAL A 72 4.16 -13.49 -12.04
N THR A 73 3.71 -13.78 -13.26
CA THR A 73 2.84 -12.86 -14.00
C THR A 73 1.40 -13.35 -13.89
N ILE A 74 0.53 -12.49 -13.38
CA ILE A 74 -0.92 -12.67 -13.36
C ILE A 74 -1.50 -11.79 -14.48
N VAL A 75 -2.34 -12.40 -15.31
CA VAL A 75 -3.03 -11.74 -16.41
C VAL A 75 -4.39 -11.26 -15.95
N TYR A 76 -4.71 -9.99 -16.17
CA TYR A 76 -6.03 -9.43 -15.88
C TYR A 76 -6.75 -8.95 -17.14
N SER A 77 -8.08 -8.93 -17.09
CA SER A 77 -8.93 -8.38 -18.15
C SER A 77 -9.74 -7.19 -17.66
N THR A 78 -9.78 -6.11 -18.45
CA THR A 78 -10.66 -4.95 -18.22
C THR A 78 -11.88 -4.94 -19.16
N ALA A 79 -12.14 -6.03 -19.89
CA ALA A 79 -13.15 -6.05 -20.94
C ALA A 79 -14.56 -5.72 -20.43
N ASN A 80 -14.86 -6.05 -19.17
CA ASN A 80 -16.16 -5.81 -18.54
C ASN A 80 -16.17 -4.59 -17.60
N ALA A 81 -15.10 -3.79 -17.58
CA ALA A 81 -15.00 -2.56 -16.79
C ALA A 81 -14.42 -1.39 -17.63
N PRO A 82 -15.06 -1.01 -18.75
CA PRO A 82 -14.53 0.00 -19.66
C PRO A 82 -14.44 1.40 -19.02
N SER A 83 -15.30 1.74 -18.05
CA SER A 83 -15.32 3.05 -17.41
C SER A 83 -14.13 3.24 -16.45
N PHE A 84 -13.56 2.14 -15.94
CA PHE A 84 -12.48 2.14 -14.96
C PHE A 84 -11.09 1.79 -15.51
N ARG A 85 -10.92 1.69 -16.84
CA ARG A 85 -9.63 1.23 -17.42
C ARG A 85 -8.42 2.03 -16.95
N THR A 86 -8.57 3.34 -16.77
CA THR A 86 -7.47 4.20 -16.30
C THR A 86 -7.08 3.85 -14.86
N GLN A 87 -8.06 3.67 -13.98
CA GLN A 87 -7.83 3.35 -12.57
C GLN A 87 -7.28 1.94 -12.40
N ILE A 88 -7.73 0.99 -13.23
CA ILE A 88 -7.19 -0.36 -13.27
C ILE A 88 -5.72 -0.34 -13.72
N ALA A 89 -5.39 0.40 -14.78
CA ALA A 89 -4.01 0.55 -15.24
C ALA A 89 -3.12 1.21 -14.17
N ASN A 90 -3.63 2.22 -13.47
CA ASN A 90 -2.93 2.86 -12.35
C ASN A 90 -2.69 1.89 -11.19
N SER A 91 -3.72 1.12 -10.78
CA SER A 91 -3.60 0.07 -9.75
C SER A 91 -2.52 -0.95 -10.12
N ALA A 92 -2.55 -1.47 -11.36
CA ALA A 92 -1.56 -2.42 -11.84
C ALA A 92 -0.14 -1.82 -11.81
N SER A 93 0.02 -0.56 -12.21
CA SER A 93 1.32 0.14 -12.13
C SER A 93 1.80 0.33 -10.69
N ILE A 94 0.90 0.68 -9.76
CA ILE A 94 1.22 0.87 -8.35
C ILE A 94 1.72 -0.45 -7.76
N TRP A 95 0.99 -1.55 -7.95
CA TRP A 95 1.43 -2.87 -7.49
C TRP A 95 2.75 -3.28 -8.13
N ASN A 96 2.88 -3.17 -9.46
CA ASN A 96 4.11 -3.52 -10.19
C ASN A 96 5.35 -2.70 -9.77
N GLY A 97 5.16 -1.48 -9.28
CA GLY A 97 6.21 -0.64 -8.70
C GLY A 97 6.49 -0.91 -7.22
N SER A 98 5.56 -1.56 -6.53
CA SER A 98 5.58 -1.78 -5.08
C SER A 98 6.12 -3.16 -4.67
N VAL A 99 5.98 -4.17 -5.53
CA VAL A 99 6.37 -5.56 -5.23
C VAL A 99 7.31 -6.16 -6.27
N SER A 100 8.04 -7.20 -5.88
CA SER A 100 9.08 -7.83 -6.71
C SER A 100 8.69 -9.22 -7.23
N ASN A 101 7.93 -9.99 -6.45
CA ASN A 101 7.71 -11.42 -6.72
C ASN A 101 6.47 -11.72 -7.58
N VAL A 102 5.66 -10.70 -7.88
CA VAL A 102 4.46 -10.81 -8.72
C VAL A 102 4.33 -9.59 -9.63
N ARG A 103 3.73 -9.78 -10.81
CA ARG A 103 3.44 -8.76 -11.80
C ARG A 103 2.03 -8.92 -12.34
N LEU A 104 1.34 -7.79 -12.48
CA LEU A 104 0.03 -7.70 -13.12
C LEU A 104 0.21 -7.24 -14.56
N GLN A 105 -0.44 -7.93 -15.50
CA GLN A 105 -0.38 -7.60 -16.91
C GLN A 105 -1.78 -7.71 -17.54
N GLU A 106 -2.20 -6.68 -18.27
CA GLU A 106 -3.45 -6.77 -19.05
C GLU A 106 -3.26 -7.73 -20.23
N GLY A 107 -4.24 -8.60 -20.50
CA GLY A 107 -4.15 -9.53 -21.62
C GLY A 107 -5.41 -10.35 -21.88
N SER A 108 -5.35 -11.15 -22.94
CA SER A 108 -6.30 -12.23 -23.20
C SER A 108 -5.98 -13.46 -22.35
N ASN A 109 -6.97 -14.33 -22.11
CA ASN A 109 -6.87 -15.48 -21.19
C ASN A 109 -6.52 -15.06 -19.76
N ALA A 110 -7.30 -14.13 -19.21
CA ALA A 110 -7.04 -13.57 -17.90
C ALA A 110 -7.30 -14.58 -16.76
N ASP A 111 -6.43 -14.54 -15.75
CA ASP A 111 -6.57 -15.27 -14.48
C ASP A 111 -7.68 -14.64 -13.63
N PHE A 112 -7.83 -13.30 -13.71
CA PHE A 112 -8.96 -12.59 -13.11
C PHE A 112 -9.47 -11.42 -13.97
N SER A 113 -10.71 -10.99 -13.73
CA SER A 113 -11.37 -9.95 -14.53
C SER A 113 -11.97 -8.84 -13.67
N TYR A 114 -12.02 -7.63 -14.22
CA TYR A 114 -12.77 -6.51 -13.64
C TYR A 114 -14.16 -6.39 -14.27
N TYR A 115 -15.15 -6.10 -13.43
CA TYR A 115 -16.53 -5.77 -13.77
C TYR A 115 -16.90 -4.43 -13.16
N GLU A 116 -17.93 -3.77 -13.68
CA GLU A 116 -18.45 -2.52 -13.15
C GLU A 116 -19.98 -2.49 -13.10
N GLY A 117 -20.55 -1.72 -12.17
CA GLY A 117 -22.00 -1.61 -12.02
C GLY A 117 -22.42 -0.83 -10.78
N ASN A 118 -23.68 -1.04 -10.37
CA ASN A 118 -24.19 -0.54 -9.09
C ASN A 118 -24.40 -1.72 -8.15
N ASP A 119 -23.76 -1.68 -6.99
CA ASP A 119 -24.04 -2.58 -5.86
C ASP A 119 -24.10 -1.74 -4.58
N PRO A 120 -25.20 -1.79 -3.81
CA PRO A 120 -25.31 -1.02 -2.57
C PRO A 120 -24.25 -1.38 -1.51
N SER A 121 -23.58 -2.52 -1.67
CA SER A 121 -22.50 -2.99 -0.80
C SER A 121 -21.13 -2.40 -1.16
N GLY A 122 -21.00 -1.71 -2.30
CA GLY A 122 -19.75 -1.15 -2.81
C GLY A 122 -18.97 -2.11 -3.71
N SER A 123 -17.71 -1.75 -4.01
CA SER A 123 -16.78 -2.60 -4.74
C SER A 123 -16.35 -3.79 -3.88
N TYR A 124 -16.00 -4.90 -4.52
CA TYR A 124 -15.51 -6.09 -3.84
C TYR A 124 -14.67 -6.98 -4.76
N ALA A 125 -13.83 -7.82 -4.15
CA ALA A 125 -13.14 -8.92 -4.81
C ALA A 125 -13.77 -10.27 -4.46
N SER A 126 -13.99 -11.10 -5.47
CA SER A 126 -14.30 -12.52 -5.32
C SER A 126 -13.13 -13.32 -5.87
N THR A 127 -12.28 -13.81 -4.97
CA THR A 127 -10.94 -14.32 -5.31
C THR A 127 -10.51 -15.45 -4.37
N ASP A 128 -9.57 -16.26 -4.84
CA ASP A 128 -8.85 -17.25 -4.01
C ASP A 128 -7.69 -16.63 -3.22
N GLY A 129 -7.41 -15.33 -3.40
CA GLY A 129 -6.28 -14.64 -2.79
C GLY A 129 -4.92 -15.02 -3.40
N HIS A 130 -4.94 -15.67 -4.57
CA HIS A 130 -3.73 -16.13 -5.26
C HIS A 130 -3.83 -15.93 -6.78
N GLY A 131 -4.36 -14.77 -7.19
CA GLY A 131 -4.35 -14.30 -8.57
C GLY A 131 -5.56 -14.63 -9.42
N ASN A 132 -6.54 -15.41 -8.91
CA ASN A 132 -7.71 -15.81 -9.69
C ASN A 132 -9.00 -15.15 -9.20
N GLY A 133 -10.00 -15.06 -10.08
CA GLY A 133 -11.37 -14.66 -9.74
C GLY A 133 -11.84 -13.41 -10.46
N TYR A 134 -12.49 -12.49 -9.75
CA TYR A 134 -12.90 -11.20 -10.32
C TYR A 134 -13.02 -10.10 -9.27
N ILE A 135 -12.99 -8.85 -9.75
CA ILE A 135 -13.26 -7.64 -8.98
C ILE A 135 -14.48 -6.95 -9.58
N PHE A 136 -15.41 -6.52 -8.73
CA PHE A 136 -16.52 -5.67 -9.11
C PHE A 136 -16.26 -4.25 -8.60
N LEU A 137 -16.35 -3.25 -9.48
CA LEU A 137 -16.18 -1.84 -9.15
C LEU A 137 -17.54 -1.13 -9.15
N ASP A 138 -17.97 -0.68 -7.97
CA ASP A 138 -19.23 0.04 -7.80
C ASP A 138 -19.10 1.52 -8.18
N TYR A 139 -20.08 2.04 -8.93
CA TYR A 139 -20.08 3.42 -9.38
C TYR A 139 -20.20 4.44 -8.25
N ALA A 140 -21.05 4.20 -7.24
CA ALA A 140 -21.30 5.17 -6.19
C ALA A 140 -20.08 5.31 -5.27
N GLN A 141 -19.49 4.19 -4.87
CA GLN A 141 -18.27 4.18 -4.05
C GLN A 141 -17.11 4.85 -4.78
N ASN A 142 -16.89 4.56 -6.06
CA ASN A 142 -15.80 5.16 -6.83
C ASN A 142 -16.02 6.64 -7.18
N GLN A 143 -17.24 7.17 -7.03
CA GLN A 143 -17.50 8.61 -7.09
C GLN A 143 -17.27 9.30 -5.74
N GLN A 144 -17.51 8.59 -4.63
CA GLN A 144 -17.37 9.13 -3.29
C GLN A 144 -15.94 9.07 -2.75
N TYR A 145 -15.20 8.01 -3.10
CA TYR A 145 -13.83 7.75 -2.66
C TYR A 145 -12.85 7.94 -3.82
N ASP A 146 -11.55 8.03 -3.53
CA ASP A 146 -10.54 7.97 -4.58
C ASP A 146 -10.61 6.62 -5.31
N SER A 147 -11.02 6.66 -6.58
CA SER A 147 -11.25 5.45 -7.38
C SER A 147 -9.96 4.66 -7.63
N THR A 148 -8.78 5.31 -7.64
CA THR A 148 -7.51 4.58 -7.75
C THR A 148 -7.24 3.81 -6.46
N ARG A 149 -7.47 4.40 -5.28
CA ARG A 149 -7.36 3.71 -3.99
C ARG A 149 -8.32 2.53 -3.90
N VAL A 150 -9.60 2.73 -4.23
CA VAL A 150 -10.61 1.65 -4.23
C VAL A 150 -10.15 0.51 -5.13
N THR A 151 -9.81 0.82 -6.39
CA THR A 151 -9.37 -0.20 -7.35
C THR A 151 -8.11 -0.92 -6.87
N THR A 152 -7.13 -0.19 -6.31
CA THR A 152 -5.85 -0.79 -5.84
C THR A 152 -6.04 -1.65 -4.60
N HIS A 153 -6.97 -1.27 -3.72
CA HIS A 153 -7.40 -2.06 -2.55
C HIS A 153 -8.00 -3.40 -2.96
N GLU A 154 -8.99 -3.40 -3.88
CA GLU A 154 -9.59 -4.64 -4.36
C GLU A 154 -8.58 -5.55 -5.06
N THR A 155 -7.63 -4.96 -5.81
CA THR A 155 -6.52 -5.71 -6.40
C THR A 155 -5.62 -6.34 -5.32
N GLY A 156 -5.47 -5.70 -4.16
CA GLY A 156 -4.73 -6.23 -3.01
C GLY A 156 -5.30 -7.55 -2.49
N HIS A 157 -6.62 -7.73 -2.51
CA HIS A 157 -7.27 -9.00 -2.16
C HIS A 157 -6.90 -10.12 -3.14
N VAL A 158 -6.88 -9.83 -4.45
CA VAL A 158 -6.45 -10.81 -5.46
C VAL A 158 -5.00 -11.25 -5.24
N LEU A 159 -4.16 -10.35 -4.71
CA LEU A 159 -2.78 -10.63 -4.33
C LEU A 159 -2.62 -11.30 -2.95
N GLY A 160 -3.72 -11.51 -2.23
CA GLY A 160 -3.79 -12.30 -0.99
C GLY A 160 -3.77 -11.49 0.31
N LEU A 161 -3.98 -10.18 0.25
CA LEU A 161 -4.09 -9.35 1.46
C LEU A 161 -5.53 -9.35 2.00
N PRO A 162 -5.74 -9.51 3.33
CA PRO A 162 -7.05 -9.36 3.94
C PRO A 162 -7.40 -7.88 4.18
N ASP A 163 -8.67 -7.61 4.43
CA ASP A 163 -9.13 -6.32 4.95
C ASP A 163 -8.57 -6.01 6.34
N HIS A 164 -8.35 -4.72 6.60
CA HIS A 164 -8.04 -4.19 7.93
C HIS A 164 -8.68 -2.81 8.14
N TYR A 165 -10.02 -2.75 8.14
CA TYR A 165 -10.79 -1.48 8.15
C TYR A 165 -10.49 -0.53 9.33
N SER A 166 -9.91 -1.02 10.43
CA SER A 166 -9.46 -0.19 11.56
C SER A 166 -8.11 0.50 11.34
N GLY A 167 -7.41 0.17 10.25
CA GLY A 167 -6.12 0.74 9.91
C GLY A 167 -6.16 2.21 9.47
N PRO A 168 -5.03 2.92 9.51
CA PRO A 168 -4.92 4.30 9.04
C PRO A 168 -4.98 4.42 7.50
N CYS A 169 -5.08 5.65 7.00
CA CYS A 169 -5.02 5.96 5.56
C CYS A 169 -3.70 5.53 4.88
N SER A 170 -2.61 5.42 5.64
CA SER A 170 -1.34 4.91 5.12
C SER A 170 -1.39 3.44 4.74
N GLU A 171 -2.29 2.65 5.34
CA GLU A 171 -2.56 1.28 4.93
C GLU A 171 -3.54 1.29 3.75
N LEU A 172 -3.23 0.56 2.69
CA LEU A 172 -4.12 0.41 1.56
C LEU A 172 -5.32 -0.48 1.92
N MET A 173 -5.06 -1.54 2.69
CA MET A 173 -6.05 -2.54 3.09
C MET A 173 -6.98 -2.07 4.21
N SER A 174 -6.81 -0.85 4.73
CA SER A 174 -7.86 -0.18 5.52
C SER A 174 -9.06 0.25 4.66
N GLY A 175 -8.92 0.23 3.34
CA GLY A 175 -10.01 0.45 2.40
C GLY A 175 -10.71 1.79 2.65
N GLY A 176 -12.03 1.73 2.80
CA GLY A 176 -12.88 2.87 3.10
C GLY A 176 -12.94 3.29 4.57
N GLY A 177 -12.32 2.54 5.49
CA GLY A 177 -12.36 2.81 6.94
C GLY A 177 -11.94 4.24 7.34
N PRO A 178 -10.83 4.77 6.78
CA PRO A 178 -10.40 6.16 7.00
C PRO A 178 -11.32 7.25 6.39
N GLY A 179 -12.35 6.87 5.65
CA GLY A 179 -13.30 7.78 5.01
C GLY A 179 -12.79 8.40 3.70
N PRO A 180 -13.66 9.15 2.99
CA PRO A 180 -13.42 9.60 1.62
C PRO A 180 -12.32 10.67 1.47
N SER A 181 -11.91 11.31 2.59
CA SER A 181 -10.75 12.22 2.58
C SER A 181 -9.42 11.49 2.37
N CYS A 182 -9.39 10.16 2.59
CA CYS A 182 -8.22 9.35 2.34
C CYS A 182 -8.10 8.97 0.87
N THR A 183 -7.01 9.41 0.26
CA THR A 183 -6.77 9.24 -1.19
C THR A 183 -5.50 8.45 -1.49
N ASN A 184 -4.75 7.99 -0.48
CA ASN A 184 -3.50 7.25 -0.68
C ASN A 184 -3.77 5.89 -1.36
N PRO A 185 -3.27 5.64 -2.58
CA PRO A 185 -3.49 4.36 -3.26
C PRO A 185 -2.31 3.38 -3.08
N TYR A 186 -1.26 3.76 -2.35
CA TYR A 186 -0.04 2.94 -2.25
C TYR A 186 -0.10 1.99 -1.06
N PRO A 187 0.29 0.71 -1.26
CA PRO A 187 0.48 -0.21 -0.15
C PRO A 187 1.69 0.20 0.70
N ASP A 188 1.57 0.00 2.00
CA ASP A 188 2.62 0.32 2.95
C ASP A 188 3.78 -0.69 2.92
N ALA A 189 4.76 -0.56 3.81
CA ALA A 189 5.88 -1.50 3.86
C ALA A 189 5.45 -2.93 4.26
N ASN A 190 4.48 -3.08 5.16
CA ASN A 190 4.02 -4.38 5.65
C ASN A 190 3.22 -5.11 4.56
N GLU A 191 2.30 -4.42 3.92
CA GLU A 191 1.46 -4.93 2.82
C GLU A 191 2.34 -5.41 1.65
N ARG A 192 3.34 -4.61 1.26
CA ARG A 192 4.31 -4.99 0.22
C ARG A 192 5.12 -6.24 0.59
N ASN A 193 5.59 -6.32 1.84
CA ASN A 193 6.36 -7.46 2.32
C ASN A 193 5.50 -8.73 2.36
N GLN A 194 4.24 -8.62 2.78
CA GLN A 194 3.30 -9.74 2.80
C GLN A 194 3.02 -10.26 1.40
N VAL A 195 2.76 -9.39 0.41
CA VAL A 195 2.61 -9.84 -0.99
C VAL A 195 3.89 -10.50 -1.48
N ASN A 196 5.07 -9.92 -1.26
CA ASN A 196 6.32 -10.56 -1.68
C ASN A 196 6.50 -11.95 -1.04
N TYR A 197 6.14 -12.11 0.23
CA TYR A 197 6.17 -13.40 0.92
C TYR A 197 5.19 -14.41 0.32
N LEU A 198 3.94 -14.02 0.09
CA LEU A 198 2.90 -14.89 -0.50
C LEU A 198 3.32 -15.41 -1.89
N TRP A 199 4.01 -14.58 -2.67
CA TRP A 199 4.37 -14.88 -4.06
C TRP A 199 5.80 -15.39 -4.24
N GLN A 200 6.59 -15.56 -3.17
CA GLN A 200 7.99 -16.00 -3.26
C GLN A 200 8.13 -17.42 -3.85
N ASN A 201 7.11 -18.27 -3.69
CA ASN A 201 7.10 -19.67 -4.13
C ASN A 201 6.04 -19.94 -5.22
N GLY A 202 5.40 -18.91 -5.78
CA GLY A 202 4.27 -19.10 -6.71
C GLY A 202 4.63 -19.97 -7.93
N PHE A 203 5.90 -19.98 -8.34
CA PHE A 203 6.40 -20.91 -9.35
C PHE A 203 6.50 -22.36 -8.87
N ALA A 204 6.86 -22.62 -7.61
CA ALA A 204 7.02 -23.99 -7.10
C ALA A 204 5.68 -24.73 -6.97
N ALA A 205 4.61 -24.03 -6.58
CA ALA A 205 3.27 -24.62 -6.51
C ALA A 205 2.68 -24.87 -7.91
N ALA A 206 2.82 -23.93 -8.85
CA ALA A 206 2.35 -24.10 -10.23
C ALA A 206 3.12 -25.21 -10.97
N LEU A 207 4.44 -25.34 -10.75
CA LEU A 207 5.25 -26.43 -11.31
C LEU A 207 4.98 -27.80 -10.68
N ALA A 208 4.55 -27.85 -9.41
CA ALA A 208 4.14 -29.09 -8.76
C ALA A 208 2.80 -29.59 -9.31
N GLY A 209 1.83 -28.67 -9.53
CA GLY A 209 0.53 -29.00 -10.12
C GLY A 209 0.57 -29.35 -11.62
N ALA A 210 1.52 -28.77 -12.38
CA ALA A 210 1.71 -29.11 -13.80
C ALA A 210 2.44 -30.44 -14.04
N ARG A 211 2.96 -31.09 -12.98
CA ARG A 211 3.68 -32.37 -13.03
C ARG A 211 2.91 -33.54 -12.41
N SER A 212 1.68 -33.29 -11.93
CA SER A 212 0.78 -34.29 -11.34
C SER A 212 -0.37 -34.64 -12.26
#